data_AF-A0A970FP46-F1
#
_entry.id   AF-A0A970FP46-F1
#
_cell.length_a   1.000
_cell.length_b   1.000
_cell.length_c   1.000
_cell.angle_alpha   90.00
_cell.angle_beta   90.00
_cell.angle_gamma   90.00
#
_symmetry.space_group_name_H-M   'P 1'
#
loop_
_entity.id
_entity.type
_entity.pdbx_description
1 polymer ?
#
loop_
_entity_poly.entity_id
_entity_poly.type
_entity_poly.pdbx_seq_one_letter_code
_entity_poly.pdbx_strand_id
1 'polypeptide(L)'
;MKPAPCRRNNTDSMATVAAARQALILLLKKGTTDLHLHTVCSDGSDTPEQLINRVIAAGLQCFAITDHDNLGAIESARAYLHSLRISDPSKILPDFIAGVELSVDLHGQELHLLAYFPLGGEQLLTTLLDEQLANRKKRNQQMIERLRELGYAIDEQAFKDAGQGATGRLQAALLLIQQGYFTSIQQAFSELLAEGKPGYIPRPRPAITTALERIHQAGGVAVLAHPALYGWCSGQSIVSRTLIENLTHLRQAGLDGVEAYHGEATPQEQQEVAAAGKVLGLMLTAGSDDHGANKDKVLLYDNKKTWPDRQELMVVGALLQQKQQGKTCYFLCRRSDPGKQAGFWELPGGKVQPPESLQEALRRELQEELAVEAHVGALETVVWHDYPDARVILAVLQADFPLDKLTLQVHDHCVMVTAVQALDLPLLPADIVLFESLRDV
;
A
#
# COMPACT_ATOMS: atom_id res chain seq x y z
N MET A 1 40.11 8.62 16.96
CA MET A 1 39.00 7.91 17.65
C MET A 1 37.74 8.10 16.83
N LYS A 2 37.24 7.06 16.15
CA LYS A 2 35.88 7.11 15.58
C LYS A 2 34.89 7.12 16.75
N PRO A 3 33.86 7.99 16.78
CA PRO A 3 32.87 7.94 17.85
C PRO A 3 32.11 6.61 17.74
N ALA A 4 31.89 5.95 18.88
CA ALA A 4 31.07 4.76 18.94
C ALA A 4 29.63 5.11 18.52
N PRO A 5 28.93 4.24 17.77
CA PRO A 5 27.54 4.48 17.42
C PRO A 5 26.72 4.51 18.71
N CYS A 6 26.07 5.66 18.95
CA CYS A 6 25.16 5.84 20.07
C CYS A 6 23.99 4.87 19.88
N ARG A 7 23.94 3.80 20.68
CA ARG A 7 22.77 2.90 20.72
C ARG A 7 21.60 3.71 21.28
N ARG A 8 20.69 4.18 20.43
CA ARG A 8 19.40 4.72 20.87
C ARG A 8 18.64 3.61 21.58
N ASN A 9 18.10 3.89 22.76
CA ASN A 9 17.25 2.93 23.47
C ASN A 9 15.94 2.70 22.68
N ASN A 10 15.37 1.50 22.78
CA ASN A 10 14.19 1.09 21.99
C ASN A 10 12.97 2.02 22.22
N THR A 11 12.86 2.61 23.41
CA THR A 11 11.83 3.58 23.79
C THR A 11 11.97 4.92 23.05
N ASP A 12 13.19 5.41 22.86
CA ASP A 12 13.45 6.65 22.13
C ASP A 12 13.20 6.47 20.63
N SER A 13 13.49 5.29 20.11
CA SER A 13 13.20 4.92 18.71
C SER A 13 11.69 4.91 18.45
N MET A 14 10.88 4.29 19.31
CA MET A 14 9.42 4.25 19.14
C MET A 14 8.76 5.63 19.23
N ALA A 15 9.19 6.48 20.17
CA ALA A 15 8.70 7.85 20.27
C ALA A 15 9.05 8.68 19.01
N THR A 16 10.23 8.43 18.42
CA THR A 16 10.66 9.06 17.18
C THR A 16 9.79 8.63 15.99
N VAL A 17 9.52 7.33 15.85
CA VAL A 17 8.66 6.80 14.76
C VAL A 17 7.22 7.32 14.90
N ALA A 18 6.65 7.33 16.10
CA ALA A 18 5.31 7.89 16.32
C ALA A 18 5.22 9.38 15.91
N ALA A 19 6.24 10.18 16.25
CA ALA A 19 6.33 11.57 15.82
C ALA A 19 6.47 11.70 14.29
N ALA A 20 7.28 10.85 13.65
CA ALA A 20 7.43 10.82 12.20
C ALA A 20 6.11 10.46 11.49
N ARG A 21 5.39 9.46 12.00
CA ARG A 21 4.04 9.09 11.51
C ARG A 21 3.08 10.27 11.64
N GLN A 22 3.06 10.93 12.79
CA GLN A 22 2.20 12.10 13.01
C GLN A 22 2.55 13.26 12.06
N ALA A 23 3.84 13.49 11.81
CA ALA A 23 4.30 14.48 10.84
C ALA A 23 3.86 14.14 9.42
N LEU A 24 4.00 12.88 8.99
CA LEU A 24 3.54 12.42 7.68
C LEU A 24 2.01 12.59 7.54
N ILE A 25 1.23 12.22 8.55
CA ILE A 25 -0.23 12.42 8.57
C ILE A 25 -0.59 13.90 8.39
N LEU A 26 0.13 14.81 9.05
CA LEU A 26 -0.12 16.24 8.90
C LEU A 26 0.21 16.73 7.49
N LEU A 27 1.28 16.23 6.88
CA LEU A 27 1.65 16.57 5.50
C LEU A 27 0.60 16.06 4.49
N LEU A 28 0.13 14.82 4.65
CA LEU A 28 -0.95 14.25 3.84
C LEU A 28 -2.25 15.06 3.92
N LYS A 29 -2.53 15.70 5.07
CA LYS A 29 -3.71 16.56 5.25
C LYS A 29 -3.58 17.96 4.62
N LYS A 30 -2.38 18.44 4.29
CA LYS A 30 -2.19 19.80 3.74
C LYS A 30 -2.75 19.95 2.32
N GLY A 31 -2.86 18.85 1.58
CA GLY A 31 -3.57 18.76 0.32
C GLY A 31 -2.79 17.94 -0.71
N THR A 32 -2.66 18.40 -1.95
CA THR A 32 -2.20 17.58 -3.09
C THR A 32 -0.80 16.98 -2.85
N THR A 33 -0.69 15.65 -2.94
CA THR A 33 0.56 14.92 -2.66
C THR A 33 0.90 13.89 -3.73
N ASP A 34 2.20 13.75 -4.00
CA ASP A 34 2.77 12.59 -4.70
C ASP A 34 3.98 12.07 -3.93
N LEU A 35 3.86 10.92 -3.30
CA LEU A 35 4.87 10.39 -2.39
C LEU A 35 5.70 9.25 -2.99
N HIS A 36 5.67 9.07 -4.31
CA HIS A 36 6.42 8.03 -4.98
C HIS A 36 6.96 8.56 -6.32
N LEU A 37 8.16 9.12 -6.30
CA LEU A 37 8.78 9.80 -7.44
C LEU A 37 10.24 9.39 -7.58
N HIS A 38 10.65 9.12 -8.82
CA HIS A 38 12.01 8.70 -9.16
C HIS A 38 12.74 9.76 -9.96
N THR A 39 14.05 9.81 -9.79
CA THR A 39 14.96 10.72 -10.49
C THR A 39 16.04 9.92 -11.22
N VAL A 40 16.91 10.63 -11.93
CA VAL A 40 18.15 10.05 -12.50
C VAL A 40 19.08 9.41 -11.45
N CYS A 41 18.88 9.63 -10.15
CA CYS A 41 19.65 8.94 -9.12
C CYS A 41 19.26 7.45 -9.00
N SER A 42 18.12 7.04 -9.55
CA SER A 42 17.78 5.66 -9.84
C SER A 42 17.35 5.54 -11.29
N ASP A 43 16.12 5.13 -11.60
CA ASP A 43 15.63 4.84 -12.95
C ASP A 43 14.64 5.87 -13.51
N GLY A 44 14.49 7.02 -12.87
CA GLY A 44 13.80 8.18 -13.44
C GLY A 44 14.61 8.88 -14.55
N SER A 45 13.96 9.73 -15.35
CA SER A 45 14.62 10.51 -16.40
C SER A 45 15.03 11.92 -15.97
N ASP A 46 14.44 12.43 -14.89
CA ASP A 46 14.57 13.83 -14.50
C ASP A 46 15.62 14.01 -13.41
N THR A 47 16.39 15.10 -13.48
CA THR A 47 17.18 15.52 -12.31
C THR A 47 16.26 15.93 -11.17
N PRO A 48 16.74 15.91 -9.91
CA PRO A 48 15.95 16.39 -8.78
C PRO A 48 15.36 17.79 -9.02
N GLU A 49 16.12 18.70 -9.63
CA GLU A 49 15.67 20.05 -9.96
C GLU A 49 14.57 20.07 -11.03
N GLN A 50 14.68 19.24 -12.07
CA GLN A 50 13.66 19.12 -13.11
C GLN A 50 12.35 18.57 -12.54
N LEU A 51 12.45 17.51 -11.72
CA LEU A 51 11.30 16.93 -11.03
C LEU A 51 10.64 17.97 -10.12
N ILE A 52 11.41 18.70 -9.30
CA ILE A 52 10.89 19.75 -8.41
C ILE A 52 10.16 20.83 -9.21
N ASN A 53 10.68 21.24 -10.36
CA ASN A 53 10.00 22.21 -11.21
C ASN A 53 8.67 21.67 -11.75
N ARG A 54 8.59 20.39 -12.13
CA ARG A 54 7.32 19.75 -12.52
C ARG A 54 6.33 19.70 -11.35
N VAL A 55 6.78 19.32 -10.15
CA VAL A 55 5.97 19.29 -8.93
C VAL A 55 5.38 20.68 -8.62
N ILE A 56 6.21 21.74 -8.70
CA ILE A 56 5.77 23.13 -8.52
C ILE A 56 4.76 23.53 -9.60
N ALA A 57 5.05 23.23 -10.87
CA ALA A 57 4.17 23.56 -11.99
C ALA A 57 2.81 22.83 -11.91
N ALA A 58 2.78 21.62 -11.36
CA ALA A 58 1.58 20.85 -11.09
C ALA A 58 0.78 21.37 -9.88
N GLY A 59 1.34 22.30 -9.09
CA GLY A 59 0.70 22.83 -7.89
C GLY A 59 0.58 21.81 -6.76
N LEU A 60 1.48 20.81 -6.72
CA LEU A 60 1.54 19.89 -5.60
C LEU A 60 1.92 20.63 -4.32
N GLN A 61 1.32 20.25 -3.20
CA GLN A 61 1.58 20.86 -1.90
C GLN A 61 2.60 20.07 -1.09
N CYS A 62 2.74 18.78 -1.36
CA CYS A 62 3.76 17.92 -0.76
C CYS A 62 4.23 16.85 -1.74
N PHE A 63 5.50 16.46 -1.65
CA PHE A 63 6.04 15.37 -2.45
C PHE A 63 7.18 14.65 -1.74
N ALA A 64 7.47 13.41 -2.17
CA ALA A 64 8.66 12.67 -1.76
C ALA A 64 9.45 12.21 -2.97
N ILE A 65 10.78 12.27 -2.90
CA ILE A 65 11.66 11.55 -3.84
C ILE A 65 12.03 10.23 -3.18
N THR A 66 11.83 9.14 -3.88
CA THR A 66 11.92 7.77 -3.37
C THR A 66 12.70 6.86 -4.33
N ASP A 67 13.83 7.36 -4.84
CA ASP A 67 14.70 6.59 -5.73
C ASP A 67 15.01 5.18 -5.21
N HIS A 68 15.10 4.20 -6.10
CA HIS A 68 15.40 2.81 -5.75
C HIS A 68 16.75 2.63 -5.06
N ASP A 69 16.73 2.16 -3.82
CA ASP A 69 17.90 1.87 -2.98
C ASP A 69 18.95 3.01 -2.95
N ASN A 70 18.55 4.27 -3.17
CA ASN A 70 19.48 5.40 -3.30
C ASN A 70 18.94 6.70 -2.69
N LEU A 71 19.78 7.42 -1.95
CA LEU A 71 19.47 8.74 -1.37
C LEU A 71 20.16 9.91 -2.09
N GLY A 72 20.82 9.65 -3.23
CA GLY A 72 21.64 10.63 -3.95
C GLY A 72 20.91 11.93 -4.32
N ALA A 73 19.60 11.84 -4.57
CA ALA A 73 18.78 13.00 -4.94
C ALA A 73 18.47 13.94 -3.75
N ILE A 74 18.53 13.44 -2.51
CA ILE A 74 17.94 14.13 -1.36
C ILE A 74 18.64 15.46 -1.06
N GLU A 75 19.98 15.49 -1.08
CA GLU A 75 20.73 16.72 -0.77
C GLU A 75 20.61 17.76 -1.89
N SER A 76 20.67 17.33 -3.16
CA SER A 76 20.45 18.21 -4.32
C SER A 76 19.03 18.81 -4.28
N ALA A 77 18.01 18.00 -3.99
CA ALA A 77 16.64 18.47 -3.85
C ALA A 77 16.48 19.54 -2.75
N ARG A 78 17.07 19.31 -1.56
CA ARG A 78 17.07 20.28 -0.45
C ARG A 78 17.78 21.57 -0.84
N ALA A 79 18.97 21.48 -1.42
CA ALA A 79 19.74 22.63 -1.85
C ALA A 79 18.99 23.46 -2.90
N TYR A 80 18.33 22.79 -3.85
CA TYR A 80 17.55 23.47 -4.89
C TYR A 80 16.33 24.20 -4.32
N LEU A 81 15.52 23.54 -3.50
CA LEU A 81 14.36 24.18 -2.84
C LEU A 81 14.80 25.37 -1.97
N HIS A 82 15.92 25.24 -1.26
CA HIS A 82 16.48 26.34 -0.48
C HIS A 82 16.90 27.52 -1.37
N SER A 83 17.55 27.25 -2.51
CA SER A 83 17.93 28.29 -3.48
C SER A 83 16.71 29.03 -4.05
N LEU A 84 15.64 28.31 -4.37
CA LEU A 84 14.37 28.89 -4.83
C LEU A 84 13.78 29.82 -3.77
N ARG A 85 13.76 29.38 -2.50
CA ARG A 85 13.23 30.17 -1.37
C ARG A 85 14.02 31.45 -1.10
N ILE A 86 15.35 31.43 -1.32
CA ILE A 86 16.18 32.63 -1.23
C ILE A 86 15.89 33.57 -2.40
N SER A 87 15.79 33.03 -3.63
CA SER A 87 15.59 33.82 -4.85
C SER A 87 14.23 34.52 -4.90
N ASP A 88 13.19 33.89 -4.34
CA ASP A 88 11.85 34.44 -4.24
C ASP A 88 11.19 33.97 -2.93
N PRO A 89 11.34 34.74 -1.83
CA PRO A 89 10.73 34.41 -0.54
C PRO A 89 9.21 34.41 -0.54
N SER A 90 8.57 35.01 -1.56
CA SER A 90 7.11 35.04 -1.72
C SER A 90 6.58 33.79 -2.43
N LYS A 91 7.45 33.02 -3.08
CA LYS A 91 7.09 31.78 -3.78
C LYS A 91 6.65 30.73 -2.79
N ILE A 92 5.42 30.25 -2.96
CA ILE A 92 4.92 29.08 -2.23
C ILE A 92 5.58 27.85 -2.86
N LEU A 93 6.33 27.10 -2.04
CA LEU A 93 7.00 25.87 -2.44
C LEU A 93 6.32 24.67 -1.75
N PRO A 94 6.29 23.50 -2.40
CA PRO A 94 5.79 22.28 -1.80
C PRO A 94 6.65 21.83 -0.59
N ASP A 95 6.01 21.16 0.37
CA ASP A 95 6.72 20.43 1.41
C ASP A 95 7.45 19.22 0.81
N PHE A 96 8.75 19.11 1.07
CA PHE A 96 9.57 18.00 0.60
C PHE A 96 9.81 16.98 1.71
N ILE A 97 9.57 15.71 1.40
CA ILE A 97 9.87 14.56 2.26
C ILE A 97 11.04 13.80 1.65
N ALA A 98 12.12 13.63 2.42
CA ALA A 98 13.17 12.72 2.03
C ALA A 98 12.66 11.28 2.11
N GLY A 99 12.86 10.49 1.06
CA GLY A 99 12.49 9.09 1.04
C GLY A 99 13.41 8.22 0.19
N VAL A 100 13.13 6.93 0.21
CA VAL A 100 13.81 5.90 -0.60
C VAL A 100 12.85 4.74 -0.80
N GLU A 101 12.86 4.14 -1.98
CA GLU A 101 12.17 2.87 -2.23
C GLU A 101 13.19 1.72 -2.09
N LEU A 102 13.05 0.92 -1.03
CA LEU A 102 13.92 -0.21 -0.76
C LEU A 102 13.39 -1.47 -1.45
N SER A 103 14.25 -2.13 -2.23
CA SER A 103 13.92 -3.47 -2.71
C SER A 103 14.15 -4.52 -1.63
N VAL A 104 13.10 -5.26 -1.27
CA VAL A 104 13.10 -6.25 -0.20
C VAL A 104 12.61 -7.61 -0.69
N ASP A 105 12.87 -8.65 0.11
CA ASP A 105 12.38 -10.00 -0.11
C ASP A 105 11.31 -10.36 0.92
N LEU A 106 10.18 -10.90 0.42
CA LEU A 106 9.20 -11.62 1.22
C LEU A 106 9.05 -13.04 0.67
N HIS A 107 9.70 -14.00 1.32
CA HIS A 107 9.61 -15.43 0.97
C HIS A 107 9.96 -15.73 -0.50
N GLY A 108 10.94 -15.01 -1.07
CA GLY A 108 11.35 -15.15 -2.46
C GLY A 108 10.62 -14.25 -3.45
N GLN A 109 9.57 -13.52 -3.02
CA GLN A 109 8.93 -12.47 -3.83
C GLN A 109 9.65 -11.14 -3.62
N GLU A 110 10.03 -10.47 -4.72
CA GLU A 110 10.48 -9.07 -4.67
C GLU A 110 9.30 -8.16 -4.34
N LEU A 111 9.41 -7.44 -3.23
CA LEU A 111 8.50 -6.35 -2.85
C LEU A 111 9.29 -5.08 -2.64
N HIS A 112 8.62 -3.94 -2.58
CA HIS A 112 9.23 -2.65 -2.31
C HIS A 112 8.63 -1.96 -1.07
N LEU A 113 9.49 -1.37 -0.26
CA LEU A 113 9.11 -0.51 0.86
C LEU A 113 9.50 0.93 0.59
N LEU A 114 8.53 1.84 0.65
CA LEU A 114 8.77 3.27 0.73
C LEU A 114 9.13 3.61 2.18
N ALA A 115 10.29 4.23 2.36
CA ALA A 115 10.72 4.74 3.65
C ALA A 115 10.69 6.27 3.60
N TYR A 116 9.89 6.89 4.48
CA TYR A 116 9.76 8.35 4.56
C TYR A 116 10.40 8.92 5.82
N PHE A 117 11.11 10.03 5.68
CA PHE A 117 11.85 10.70 6.75
C PHE A 117 11.40 12.16 6.94
N PRO A 118 10.14 12.42 7.35
CA PRO A 118 9.62 13.78 7.50
C PRO A 118 10.34 14.58 8.60
N LEU A 119 11.06 13.91 9.50
CA LEU A 119 11.86 14.52 10.58
C LEU A 119 13.37 14.31 10.38
N GLY A 120 13.79 13.89 9.18
CA GLY A 120 15.16 13.50 8.86
C GLY A 120 15.57 12.14 9.46
N GLY A 121 16.82 11.75 9.24
CA GLY A 121 17.40 10.49 9.72
C GLY A 121 17.73 9.49 8.62
N GLU A 122 17.40 9.80 7.36
CA GLU A 122 17.60 8.97 6.18
C GLU A 122 19.06 8.50 6.02
N GLN A 123 20.03 9.32 6.43
CA GLN A 123 21.47 8.99 6.36
C GLN A 123 21.86 7.79 7.25
N LEU A 124 21.00 7.37 8.18
CA LEU A 124 21.22 6.17 8.98
C LEU A 124 20.97 4.88 8.18
N LEU A 125 20.30 4.97 7.02
CA LEU A 125 20.14 3.83 6.10
C LEU A 125 21.35 3.57 5.21
N THR A 126 22.32 4.49 5.12
CA THR A 126 23.42 4.42 4.14
C THR A 126 24.16 3.09 4.14
N THR A 127 24.40 2.46 5.30
CA THR A 127 25.01 1.12 5.35
C THR A 127 24.19 0.05 4.63
N LEU A 128 22.86 0.05 4.81
CA LEU A 128 21.97 -0.88 4.11
C LEU A 128 21.97 -0.59 2.60
N LEU A 129 21.94 0.69 2.22
CA LEU A 129 21.94 1.12 0.82
C LEU A 129 23.26 0.78 0.11
N ASP A 130 24.40 0.94 0.79
CA ASP A 130 25.72 0.58 0.27
C ASP A 130 25.82 -0.93 0.00
N GLU A 131 25.26 -1.76 0.90
CA GLU A 131 25.15 -3.21 0.70
C GLU A 131 24.27 -3.54 -0.51
N GLN A 132 23.11 -2.89 -0.65
CA GLN A 132 22.21 -3.06 -1.79
C GLN A 132 22.84 -2.65 -3.11
N LEU A 133 23.60 -1.55 -3.11
CA LEU A 133 24.34 -1.07 -4.27
C LEU A 133 25.47 -2.05 -4.65
N ALA A 134 26.20 -2.60 -3.69
CA ALA A 134 27.22 -3.61 -3.93
C ALA A 134 26.61 -4.89 -4.54
N ASN A 135 25.48 -5.35 -3.99
CA ASN A 135 24.73 -6.49 -4.53
C ASN A 135 24.24 -6.22 -5.97
N ARG A 136 23.77 -5.00 -6.24
CA ARG A 136 23.35 -4.58 -7.58
C ARG A 136 24.51 -4.57 -8.57
N LYS A 137 25.69 -4.04 -8.19
CA LYS A 137 26.89 -4.06 -9.03
C LYS A 137 27.31 -5.49 -9.38
N LYS A 138 27.33 -6.39 -8.40
CA LYS A 138 27.64 -7.81 -8.62
C LYS A 138 26.64 -8.47 -9.57
N ARG A 139 25.34 -8.26 -9.35
CA ARG A 139 24.29 -8.78 -10.24
C ARG A 139 24.41 -8.23 -11.65
N ASN A 140 24.75 -6.95 -11.81
CA ASN A 140 24.92 -6.33 -13.13
C ASN A 140 26.05 -6.97 -13.93
N GLN A 141 27.18 -7.30 -13.29
CA GLN A 141 28.28 -8.03 -13.95
C GLN A 141 27.81 -9.38 -14.48
N GLN A 142 27.12 -10.15 -13.64
CA GLN A 142 26.55 -11.45 -14.03
C GLN A 142 25.51 -11.31 -15.15
N MET A 143 24.69 -10.27 -15.11
CA MET A 143 23.69 -9.98 -16.15
C MET A 143 24.36 -9.63 -17.48
N ILE A 144 25.46 -8.86 -17.48
CA ILE A 144 26.22 -8.56 -18.69
C ILE A 144 26.79 -9.84 -19.31
N GLU A 145 27.39 -10.71 -18.50
CA GLU A 145 27.88 -12.02 -18.94
C GLU A 145 26.75 -12.85 -19.55
N ARG A 146 25.61 -12.91 -18.84
CA ARG A 146 24.42 -13.63 -19.31
C ARG A 146 23.90 -13.11 -20.66
N LEU A 147 23.84 -11.79 -20.82
CA LEU A 147 23.41 -11.18 -22.08
C LEU A 147 24.38 -11.49 -23.23
N ARG A 148 25.70 -11.53 -22.96
CA ARG A 148 26.70 -11.95 -23.96
C ARG A 148 26.54 -13.42 -24.36
N GLU A 149 26.27 -14.32 -23.42
CA GLU A 149 25.97 -15.73 -23.71
C GLU A 149 24.72 -15.90 -24.60
N LEU A 150 23.74 -15.00 -24.44
CA LEU A 150 22.53 -14.97 -25.25
C LEU A 150 22.73 -14.33 -26.64
N GLY A 151 23.95 -13.87 -26.95
CA GLY A 151 24.31 -13.31 -28.25
C GLY A 151 24.21 -11.79 -28.36
N TYR A 152 23.95 -11.07 -27.26
CA TYR A 152 23.92 -9.61 -27.26
C TYR A 152 25.32 -9.02 -27.10
N ALA A 153 25.71 -8.13 -28.01
CA ALA A 153 27.00 -7.45 -27.98
C ALA A 153 27.03 -6.33 -26.93
N ILE A 154 27.17 -6.70 -25.65
CA ILE A 154 27.21 -5.76 -24.52
C ILE A 154 28.66 -5.38 -24.17
N ASP A 155 29.01 -4.11 -24.35
CA ASP A 155 30.22 -3.51 -23.79
C ASP A 155 29.95 -3.02 -22.35
N GLU A 156 30.89 -3.24 -21.43
CA GLU A 156 30.69 -2.90 -20.01
C GLU A 156 30.69 -1.38 -19.77
N GLN A 157 31.49 -0.62 -20.52
CA GLN A 157 31.52 0.84 -20.41
C GLN A 157 30.24 1.43 -21.02
N ALA A 158 29.82 0.95 -22.19
CA ALA A 158 28.53 1.33 -22.78
C ALA A 158 27.35 1.00 -21.87
N PHE A 159 27.41 -0.12 -21.15
CA PHE A 159 26.42 -0.45 -20.13
C PHE A 159 26.43 0.58 -19.01
N LYS A 160 27.59 0.92 -18.44
CA LYS A 160 27.71 1.93 -17.36
C LYS A 160 27.23 3.32 -17.80
N ASP A 161 27.47 3.68 -19.05
CA ASP A 161 27.12 4.99 -19.61
C ASP A 161 25.64 5.08 -20.00
N ALA A 162 24.97 3.95 -20.17
CA ALA A 162 23.54 3.92 -20.45
C ALA A 162 22.73 4.36 -19.22
N GLY A 163 21.78 5.29 -19.41
CA GLY A 163 20.73 5.59 -18.43
C GLY A 163 21.03 6.68 -17.38
N GLN A 164 22.05 7.53 -17.55
CA GLN A 164 22.30 8.74 -16.71
C GLN A 164 22.19 8.56 -15.18
N GLY A 165 22.49 7.37 -14.64
CA GLY A 165 22.37 7.06 -13.21
C GLY A 165 21.40 5.90 -12.89
N ALA A 166 20.64 5.43 -13.88
CA ALA A 166 19.97 4.13 -13.86
C ALA A 166 20.96 3.02 -13.60
N THR A 167 20.64 2.16 -12.64
CA THR A 167 21.48 1.02 -12.29
C THR A 167 20.72 -0.29 -12.45
N GLY A 168 21.15 -1.12 -13.40
CA GLY A 168 20.67 -2.50 -13.54
C GLY A 168 19.78 -2.77 -14.73
N ARG A 169 18.55 -3.27 -14.54
CA ARG A 169 17.74 -3.83 -15.63
C ARG A 169 17.31 -2.77 -16.64
N LEU A 170 16.91 -1.57 -16.17
CA LEU A 170 16.60 -0.46 -17.08
C LEU A 170 17.82 -0.05 -17.90
N GLN A 171 19.00 0.02 -17.28
CA GLN A 171 20.26 0.32 -17.96
C GLN A 171 20.57 -0.71 -19.06
N ALA A 172 20.32 -2.01 -18.82
CA ALA A 172 20.37 -3.04 -19.85
C ALA A 172 19.35 -2.76 -20.98
N ALA A 173 18.10 -2.48 -20.65
CA ALA A 173 17.04 -2.22 -21.63
C ALA A 173 17.39 -1.03 -22.52
N LEU A 174 17.83 0.08 -21.94
CA LEU A 174 18.23 1.29 -22.66
C LEU A 174 19.40 1.03 -23.61
N LEU A 175 20.44 0.31 -23.15
CA LEU A 175 21.56 -0.06 -24.01
C LEU A 175 21.11 -0.94 -25.18
N LEU A 176 20.28 -1.95 -24.91
CA LEU A 176 19.81 -2.87 -25.94
C LEU A 176 18.93 -2.15 -26.99
N ILE A 177 18.15 -1.15 -26.58
CA ILE A 177 17.39 -0.29 -27.50
C ILE A 177 18.32 0.59 -28.33
N GLN A 178 19.32 1.22 -27.70
CA GLN A 178 20.33 2.03 -28.40
C GLN A 178 21.09 1.23 -29.47
N GLN A 179 21.30 -0.06 -29.22
CA GLN A 179 21.94 -0.99 -30.16
C GLN A 179 20.96 -1.60 -31.19
N GLY A 180 19.68 -1.27 -31.12
CA GLY A 180 18.67 -1.72 -32.09
C GLY A 180 18.13 -3.13 -31.87
N TYR A 181 18.38 -3.76 -30.72
CA TYR A 181 17.85 -5.10 -30.41
C TYR A 181 16.37 -5.10 -30.01
N PHE A 182 15.88 -4.01 -29.41
CA PHE A 182 14.49 -3.84 -29.01
C PHE A 182 13.99 -2.44 -29.37
N THR A 183 12.68 -2.29 -29.55
CA THR A 183 12.08 -1.00 -29.92
C THR A 183 11.54 -0.21 -28.74
N SER A 184 11.38 -0.84 -27.56
CA SER A 184 10.90 -0.17 -26.35
C SER A 184 11.39 -0.85 -25.08
N ILE A 185 11.34 -0.12 -23.95
CA ILE A 185 11.68 -0.63 -22.62
C ILE A 185 10.76 -1.81 -22.27
N GLN A 186 9.46 -1.64 -22.51
CA GLN A 186 8.45 -2.69 -22.26
C GLN A 186 8.78 -3.99 -23.01
N GLN A 187 9.19 -3.89 -24.28
CA GLN A 187 9.57 -5.07 -25.06
C GLN A 187 10.79 -5.75 -24.45
N ALA A 188 11.86 -5.00 -24.17
CA ALA A 188 13.08 -5.54 -23.58
C ALA A 188 12.83 -6.25 -22.23
N PHE A 189 11.96 -5.69 -21.37
CA PHE A 189 11.57 -6.34 -20.12
C PHE A 189 10.75 -7.60 -20.37
N SER A 190 9.67 -7.52 -21.15
CA SER A 190 8.76 -8.64 -21.36
C SER A 190 9.39 -9.85 -22.06
N GLU A 191 10.41 -9.65 -22.89
CA GLU A 191 11.06 -10.73 -23.65
C GLU A 191 12.35 -11.23 -22.98
N LEU A 192 13.11 -10.36 -22.29
CA LEU A 192 14.48 -10.67 -21.90
C LEU A 192 14.83 -10.39 -20.43
N LEU A 193 14.39 -9.28 -19.85
CA LEU A 193 14.94 -8.77 -18.59
C LEU A 193 14.04 -8.92 -17.36
N ALA A 194 12.73 -9.15 -17.54
CA ALA A 194 11.79 -9.38 -16.44
C ALA A 194 12.07 -10.71 -15.72
N GLU A 195 11.51 -10.86 -14.52
CA GLU A 195 11.67 -12.10 -13.76
C GLU A 195 11.22 -13.33 -14.56
N GLY A 196 12.00 -14.41 -14.48
CA GLY A 196 11.80 -15.62 -15.27
C GLY A 196 12.22 -15.53 -16.75
N LYS A 197 12.68 -14.37 -17.24
CA LYS A 197 13.14 -14.21 -18.62
C LYS A 197 14.63 -14.58 -18.80
N PRO A 198 15.09 -14.88 -20.02
CA PRO A 198 16.42 -15.46 -20.25
C PRO A 198 17.60 -14.64 -19.71
N GLY A 199 17.48 -13.32 -19.72
CA GLY A 199 18.51 -12.38 -19.25
C GLY A 199 18.39 -12.01 -17.77
N TYR A 200 17.39 -12.53 -17.05
CA TYR A 200 17.19 -12.23 -15.64
C TYR A 200 18.24 -12.92 -14.77
N ILE A 201 18.85 -12.12 -13.88
CA ILE A 201 19.71 -12.62 -12.81
C ILE A 201 19.13 -12.10 -11.48
N PRO A 202 18.81 -13.00 -10.52
CA PRO A 202 18.30 -12.58 -9.23
C PRO A 202 19.37 -11.80 -8.45
N ARG A 203 18.93 -10.80 -7.70
CA ARG A 203 19.77 -10.01 -6.80
C ARG A 203 19.42 -10.38 -5.36
N PRO A 204 20.39 -10.65 -4.47
CA PRO A 204 20.12 -10.74 -3.04
C PRO A 204 19.53 -9.43 -2.51
N ARG A 205 18.44 -9.52 -1.76
CA ARG A 205 17.74 -8.40 -1.10
C ARG A 205 17.63 -8.69 0.40
N PRO A 206 17.55 -7.65 1.26
CA PRO A 206 17.24 -7.86 2.67
C PRO A 206 15.84 -8.45 2.82
N ALA A 207 15.66 -9.27 3.86
CA ALA A 207 14.32 -9.66 4.28
C ALA A 207 13.52 -8.41 4.68
N ILE A 208 12.23 -8.39 4.36
CA ILE A 208 11.35 -7.24 4.64
C ILE A 208 11.37 -6.83 6.11
N THR A 209 11.44 -7.79 7.05
CA THR A 209 11.54 -7.53 8.50
C THR A 209 12.81 -6.77 8.87
N THR A 210 13.96 -7.14 8.28
CA THR A 210 15.22 -6.42 8.47
C THR A 210 15.14 -5.00 7.93
N ALA A 211 14.49 -4.80 6.77
CA ALA A 211 14.31 -3.46 6.22
C ALA A 211 13.41 -2.59 7.11
N LEU A 212 12.28 -3.11 7.59
CA LEU A 212 11.39 -2.43 8.54
C LEU A 212 12.14 -1.97 9.78
N GLU A 213 12.87 -2.88 10.44
CA GLU A 213 13.67 -2.57 11.61
C GLU A 213 14.67 -1.43 11.36
N ARG A 214 15.34 -1.44 10.20
CA ARG A 214 16.34 -0.42 9.86
C ARG A 214 15.71 0.93 9.54
N ILE A 215 14.55 0.95 8.89
CA ILE A 215 13.77 2.18 8.67
C ILE A 215 13.38 2.80 10.01
N HIS A 216 12.84 2.00 10.94
CA HIS A 216 12.42 2.51 12.25
C HIS A 216 13.58 2.97 13.13
N GLN A 217 14.72 2.26 13.11
CA GLN A 217 15.94 2.70 13.79
C GLN A 217 16.45 4.05 13.26
N ALA A 218 16.24 4.30 11.97
CA ALA A 218 16.53 5.57 11.33
C ALA A 218 15.48 6.67 11.63
N GLY A 219 14.40 6.34 12.34
CA GLY A 219 13.30 7.26 12.66
C GLY A 219 12.33 7.48 11.49
N GLY A 220 12.38 6.63 10.48
CA GLY A 220 11.51 6.70 9.31
C GLY A 220 10.17 6.00 9.50
N VAL A 221 9.28 6.23 8.55
CA VAL A 221 7.97 5.58 8.41
C VAL A 221 8.05 4.58 7.26
N ALA A 222 7.64 3.33 7.49
CA ALA A 222 7.68 2.28 6.46
C ALA A 222 6.30 2.03 5.84
N VAL A 223 6.23 2.12 4.52
CA VAL A 223 5.00 1.96 3.72
C VAL A 223 5.23 0.91 2.63
N LEU A 224 4.29 -0.02 2.45
CA LEU A 224 4.38 -0.98 1.36
C LEU A 224 4.01 -0.30 0.04
N ALA A 225 4.92 -0.34 -0.93
CA ALA A 225 4.69 0.23 -2.26
C ALA A 225 3.82 -0.72 -3.10
N HIS A 226 2.93 -0.12 -3.90
CA HIS A 226 2.16 -0.72 -4.99
C HIS A 226 1.71 -2.20 -4.82
N PRO A 227 1.04 -2.58 -3.72
CA PRO A 227 0.60 -3.96 -3.49
C PRO A 227 -0.32 -4.54 -4.57
N ALA A 228 -1.02 -3.69 -5.32
CA ALA A 228 -1.83 -4.10 -6.47
C ALA A 228 -0.99 -4.81 -7.56
N LEU A 229 0.29 -4.46 -7.70
CA LEU A 229 1.17 -5.03 -8.72
C LEU A 229 1.75 -6.39 -8.34
N TYR A 230 1.55 -6.86 -7.11
CA TYR A 230 2.04 -8.16 -6.64
C TYR A 230 1.06 -9.32 -6.91
N GLY A 231 -0.08 -9.05 -7.57
CA GLY A 231 -1.13 -10.05 -7.77
C GLY A 231 -1.87 -10.40 -6.48
N TRP A 232 -1.86 -9.51 -5.49
CA TRP A 232 -2.52 -9.73 -4.21
C TRP A 232 -4.00 -9.35 -4.21
N CYS A 233 -4.40 -8.46 -5.12
CA CYS A 233 -5.77 -7.93 -5.22
C CYS A 233 -6.67 -8.85 -6.05
N SER A 234 -7.98 -8.84 -5.75
CA SER A 234 -9.01 -9.50 -6.54
C SER A 234 -9.54 -8.62 -7.68
N GLY A 235 -9.44 -7.29 -7.53
CA GLY A 235 -10.03 -6.30 -8.45
C GLY A 235 -11.56 -6.21 -8.34
N GLN A 236 -12.15 -6.73 -7.26
CA GLN A 236 -13.60 -6.77 -7.00
C GLN A 236 -13.93 -6.06 -5.67
N SER A 237 -15.22 -5.81 -5.39
CA SER A 237 -15.68 -5.15 -4.15
C SER A 237 -15.60 -6.01 -2.88
N ILE A 238 -14.64 -6.93 -2.84
CA ILE A 238 -14.28 -7.79 -1.72
C ILE A 238 -12.76 -7.82 -1.63
N VAL A 239 -12.22 -7.65 -0.43
CA VAL A 239 -10.79 -7.69 -0.22
C VAL A 239 -10.31 -9.13 -0.35
N SER A 240 -9.36 -9.34 -1.24
CA SER A 240 -8.67 -10.61 -1.44
C SER A 240 -8.07 -11.12 -0.13
N ARG A 241 -8.25 -12.42 0.10
CA ARG A 241 -7.67 -13.12 1.25
C ARG A 241 -6.14 -12.98 1.29
N THR A 242 -5.48 -13.09 0.14
CA THR A 242 -4.03 -12.92 0.03
C THR A 242 -3.59 -11.52 0.45
N LEU A 243 -4.33 -10.49 0.02
CA LEU A 243 -4.02 -9.10 0.38
C LEU A 243 -4.15 -8.87 1.89
N ILE A 244 -5.28 -9.27 2.49
CA ILE A 244 -5.53 -9.04 3.91
C ILE A 244 -4.57 -9.83 4.79
N GLU A 245 -4.25 -11.09 4.45
CA GLU A 245 -3.30 -11.92 5.19
C GLU A 245 -1.89 -11.35 5.13
N ASN A 246 -1.40 -10.99 3.93
CA ASN A 246 -0.08 -10.41 3.76
C ASN A 246 0.05 -9.06 4.50
N LEU A 247 -0.92 -8.16 4.36
CA LEU A 247 -0.89 -6.88 5.08
C LEU A 247 -1.01 -7.07 6.60
N THR A 248 -1.77 -8.06 7.07
CA THR A 248 -1.85 -8.39 8.50
C THR A 248 -0.49 -8.82 9.04
N HIS A 249 0.20 -9.73 8.34
CA HIS A 249 1.54 -10.18 8.74
C HIS A 249 2.56 -9.04 8.70
N LEU A 250 2.54 -8.20 7.65
CA LEU A 250 3.46 -7.07 7.54
C LEU A 250 3.19 -6.02 8.62
N ARG A 251 1.93 -5.73 8.93
CA ARG A 251 1.56 -4.87 10.05
C ARG A 251 2.09 -5.41 11.37
N GLN A 252 1.94 -6.71 11.62
CA GLN A 252 2.48 -7.35 12.83
C GLN A 252 4.02 -7.25 12.89
N ALA A 253 4.69 -7.25 11.74
CA ALA A 253 6.12 -7.03 11.62
C ALA A 253 6.55 -5.55 11.74
N GLY A 254 5.60 -4.61 11.87
CA GLY A 254 5.87 -3.19 12.08
C GLY A 254 5.56 -2.26 10.91
N LEU A 255 4.96 -2.74 9.82
CA LEU A 255 4.55 -1.88 8.72
C LEU A 255 3.61 -0.75 9.20
N ASP A 256 3.89 0.49 8.80
CA ASP A 256 3.13 1.67 9.26
C ASP A 256 2.01 2.07 8.30
N GLY A 257 2.18 1.77 7.01
CA GLY A 257 1.23 2.17 5.97
C GLY A 257 1.30 1.33 4.70
N VAL A 258 0.40 1.64 3.78
CA VAL A 258 0.30 1.01 2.47
C VAL A 258 0.00 2.08 1.41
N GLU A 259 0.66 1.98 0.26
CA GLU A 259 0.33 2.79 -0.90
C GLU A 259 -0.96 2.27 -1.52
N ALA A 260 -2.07 2.91 -1.18
CA ALA A 260 -3.38 2.50 -1.65
C ALA A 260 -3.72 3.04 -3.04
N TYR A 261 -3.21 4.24 -3.38
CA TYR A 261 -3.51 4.91 -4.63
C TYR A 261 -2.23 4.98 -5.47
N HIS A 262 -2.08 4.03 -6.40
CA HIS A 262 -0.89 3.89 -7.25
C HIS A 262 -1.23 4.02 -8.74
N GLY A 263 -0.36 4.66 -9.52
CA GLY A 263 -0.63 5.08 -10.91
C GLY A 263 -0.97 3.98 -11.90
N GLU A 264 -0.54 2.77 -11.60
CA GLU A 264 -0.81 1.59 -12.42
C GLU A 264 -1.93 0.70 -11.89
N ALA A 265 -2.41 0.95 -10.66
CA ALA A 265 -3.51 0.19 -10.10
C ALA A 265 -4.84 0.68 -10.70
N THR A 266 -5.72 -0.25 -11.02
CA THR A 266 -7.10 0.07 -11.41
C THR A 266 -7.84 0.75 -10.25
N PRO A 267 -8.90 1.53 -10.52
CA PRO A 267 -9.70 2.13 -9.45
C PRO A 267 -10.17 1.10 -8.42
N GLN A 268 -10.60 -0.08 -8.86
CA GLN A 268 -11.05 -1.17 -8.00
C GLN A 268 -9.94 -1.69 -7.07
N GLU A 269 -8.75 -1.96 -7.61
CA GLU A 269 -7.59 -2.38 -6.80
C GLU A 269 -7.20 -1.30 -5.79
N GLN A 270 -7.23 -0.02 -6.18
CA GLN A 270 -6.95 1.09 -5.25
C GLN A 270 -7.93 1.09 -4.07
N GLN A 271 -9.23 0.84 -4.34
CA GLN A 271 -10.23 0.75 -3.27
C GLN A 271 -10.06 -0.50 -2.40
N GLU A 272 -9.67 -1.62 -3.00
CA GLU A 272 -9.40 -2.85 -2.29
C GLU A 272 -8.27 -2.67 -1.26
N VAL A 273 -7.15 -2.10 -1.70
CA VAL A 273 -6.00 -1.79 -0.85
C VAL A 273 -6.37 -0.74 0.20
N ALA A 274 -7.14 0.28 -0.15
CA ALA A 274 -7.61 1.29 0.80
C ALA A 274 -8.52 0.70 1.88
N ALA A 275 -9.44 -0.21 1.52
CA ALA A 275 -10.33 -0.89 2.46
C ALA A 275 -9.54 -1.78 3.42
N ALA A 276 -8.60 -2.60 2.89
CA ALA A 276 -7.71 -3.43 3.70
C ALA A 276 -6.86 -2.58 4.66
N GLY A 277 -6.23 -1.51 4.15
CA GLY A 277 -5.39 -0.62 4.94
C GLY A 277 -6.16 0.04 6.09
N LYS A 278 -7.39 0.51 5.85
CA LYS A 278 -8.24 1.13 6.90
C LYS A 278 -8.63 0.14 7.98
N VAL A 279 -9.10 -1.05 7.61
CA VAL A 279 -9.50 -2.09 8.56
C VAL A 279 -8.32 -2.53 9.42
N LEU A 280 -7.11 -2.57 8.84
CA LEU A 280 -5.89 -2.89 9.56
C LEU A 280 -5.29 -1.68 10.32
N GLY A 281 -5.85 -0.47 10.19
CA GLY A 281 -5.30 0.74 10.82
C GLY A 281 -3.92 1.15 10.28
N LEU A 282 -3.61 0.79 9.03
CA LEU A 282 -2.45 1.24 8.29
C LEU A 282 -2.71 2.63 7.71
N MET A 283 -1.68 3.48 7.67
CA MET A 283 -1.77 4.76 6.97
C MET A 283 -1.90 4.51 5.46
N LEU A 284 -2.72 5.31 4.78
CA LEU A 284 -2.83 5.26 3.33
C LEU A 284 -1.93 6.33 2.72
N THR A 285 -1.14 5.96 1.71
CA THR A 285 -0.40 6.91 0.87
C THR A 285 -0.84 6.82 -0.59
N ALA A 286 -0.36 7.77 -1.38
CA ALA A 286 -0.60 7.86 -2.81
C ALA A 286 0.70 8.25 -3.53
N GLY A 287 0.91 7.71 -4.72
CA GLY A 287 2.14 7.90 -5.48
C GLY A 287 1.95 7.56 -6.96
N SER A 288 2.58 8.37 -7.82
CA SER A 288 2.57 8.13 -9.27
C SER A 288 3.48 7.02 -9.72
N ASP A 289 4.55 6.79 -8.95
CA ASP A 289 5.69 6.02 -9.40
C ASP A 289 6.23 6.61 -10.72
N ASP A 290 6.33 7.94 -10.78
CA ASP A 290 6.78 8.70 -11.95
C ASP A 290 8.28 8.49 -12.16
N HIS A 291 8.60 8.06 -13.39
CA HIS A 291 9.97 7.88 -13.89
C HIS A 291 10.27 8.84 -15.06
N GLY A 292 9.47 9.91 -15.18
CA GLY A 292 9.47 10.82 -16.32
C GLY A 292 9.36 10.10 -17.66
N ALA A 293 10.27 10.40 -18.60
CA ALA A 293 10.27 9.87 -19.96
C ALA A 293 10.57 8.37 -20.07
N ASN A 294 11.02 7.71 -18.99
CA ASN A 294 11.30 6.27 -19.00
C ASN A 294 10.02 5.41 -18.85
N LYS A 295 8.85 6.04 -18.63
CA LYS A 295 7.56 5.39 -18.46
C LYS A 295 6.51 6.14 -19.29
N ASP A 296 5.74 5.44 -20.12
CA ASP A 296 4.81 6.02 -21.12
C ASP A 296 3.54 6.68 -20.53
N LYS A 297 3.60 7.22 -19.30
CA LYS A 297 2.47 7.82 -18.58
C LYS A 297 2.97 8.85 -17.57
N VAL A 298 3.17 10.11 -17.96
CA VAL A 298 3.41 11.17 -16.96
C VAL A 298 2.09 11.51 -16.29
N LEU A 299 1.92 11.10 -15.03
CA LEU A 299 0.86 11.59 -14.17
C LEU A 299 1.40 11.75 -12.75
N LEU A 300 1.95 12.92 -12.44
CA LEU A 300 2.04 13.37 -11.07
C LEU A 300 0.68 13.20 -10.38
N TYR A 301 0.67 12.57 -9.20
CA TYR A 301 -0.55 12.28 -8.48
C TYR A 301 -1.16 13.56 -7.92
N ASP A 302 -2.40 13.86 -8.32
CA ASP A 302 -3.25 14.77 -7.58
C ASP A 302 -4.14 13.94 -6.65
N ASN A 303 -3.71 13.87 -5.40
CA ASN A 303 -4.40 13.10 -4.38
C ASN A 303 -5.86 13.54 -4.17
N LYS A 304 -6.24 14.79 -4.50
CA LYS A 304 -7.62 15.29 -4.37
C LYS A 304 -8.54 14.75 -5.46
N LYS A 305 -7.98 14.21 -6.54
CA LYS A 305 -8.74 13.54 -7.62
C LYS A 305 -8.82 12.04 -7.43
N THR A 306 -7.98 11.47 -6.56
CA THR A 306 -7.81 10.01 -6.41
C THR A 306 -8.29 9.52 -5.05
N TRP A 307 -8.04 10.26 -3.95
CA TRP A 307 -8.74 10.02 -2.70
C TRP A 307 -10.25 10.28 -2.90
N PRO A 308 -11.12 9.38 -2.45
CA PRO A 308 -12.55 9.58 -2.50
C PRO A 308 -12.93 10.83 -1.68
N ASP A 309 -13.50 11.83 -2.35
CA ASP A 309 -14.15 12.99 -1.71
C ASP A 309 -15.58 12.63 -1.29
N ARG A 310 -15.70 11.62 -0.43
CA ARG A 310 -16.98 11.15 0.12
C ARG A 310 -16.79 10.60 1.52
N GLN A 311 -17.88 10.60 2.28
CA GLN A 311 -17.88 10.00 3.60
C GLN A 311 -17.64 8.50 3.50
N GLU A 312 -16.68 8.00 4.28
CA GLU A 312 -16.44 6.55 4.41
C GLU A 312 -16.84 6.12 5.81
N LEU A 313 -17.73 5.12 5.87
CA LEU A 313 -18.28 4.56 7.09
C LEU A 313 -17.66 3.20 7.32
N MET A 314 -16.93 3.05 8.43
CA MET A 314 -16.47 1.75 8.90
C MET A 314 -17.59 1.08 9.67
N VAL A 315 -17.96 -0.13 9.24
CA VAL A 315 -19.03 -0.94 9.82
C VAL A 315 -18.46 -2.32 10.12
N VAL A 316 -18.91 -2.94 11.19
CA VAL A 316 -18.59 -4.34 11.53
C VAL A 316 -19.83 -5.20 11.41
N GLY A 317 -19.66 -6.42 10.91
CA GLY A 317 -20.73 -7.42 10.82
C GLY A 317 -20.29 -8.75 11.42
N ALA A 318 -21.18 -9.40 12.17
CA ALA A 318 -20.94 -10.69 12.79
C ALA A 318 -21.25 -11.83 11.84
N LEU A 319 -20.22 -12.55 11.39
CA LEU A 319 -20.38 -13.79 10.67
C LEU A 319 -20.48 -14.96 11.65
N LEU A 320 -21.71 -15.27 12.05
CA LEU A 320 -22.01 -16.50 12.78
C LEU A 320 -22.38 -17.60 11.78
N GLN A 321 -21.61 -18.68 11.79
CA GLN A 321 -21.82 -19.84 10.94
C GLN A 321 -22.09 -21.09 11.76
N GLN A 322 -23.07 -21.90 11.35
CA GLN A 322 -23.34 -23.21 11.94
C GLN A 322 -23.60 -24.24 10.86
N LYS A 323 -23.21 -25.50 11.12
CA LYS A 323 -23.57 -26.61 10.24
C LYS A 323 -24.98 -27.10 10.58
N GLN A 324 -25.90 -27.02 9.63
CA GLN A 324 -27.25 -27.57 9.74
C GLN A 324 -27.50 -28.54 8.58
N GLN A 325 -27.86 -29.79 8.91
CA GLN A 325 -28.10 -30.85 7.91
C GLN A 325 -26.95 -30.98 6.88
N GLY A 326 -25.70 -30.82 7.33
CA GLY A 326 -24.50 -30.91 6.50
C GLY A 326 -24.15 -29.64 5.70
N LYS A 327 -25.01 -28.63 5.68
CA LYS A 327 -24.78 -27.35 4.98
C LYS A 327 -24.31 -26.27 5.95
N THR A 328 -23.48 -25.34 5.47
CA THR A 328 -23.13 -24.14 6.23
C THR A 328 -24.30 -23.16 6.16
N CYS A 329 -24.80 -22.74 7.32
CA CYS A 329 -25.83 -21.72 7.45
C CYS A 329 -25.27 -20.52 8.22
N TYR A 330 -25.73 -19.33 7.87
CA TYR A 330 -25.32 -18.05 8.39
C TYR A 330 -26.49 -17.37 9.08
N PHE A 331 -26.21 -16.67 10.18
CA PHE A 331 -27.20 -15.91 10.92
C PHE A 331 -27.39 -14.52 10.30
N LEU A 332 -28.65 -14.15 10.08
CA LEU A 332 -29.03 -12.84 9.55
C LEU A 332 -30.18 -12.24 10.35
N CYS A 333 -30.19 -10.91 10.40
CA CYS A 333 -31.24 -10.12 11.04
C CYS A 333 -31.93 -9.21 10.02
N ARG A 334 -33.22 -8.92 10.24
CA ARG A 334 -33.98 -7.97 9.42
C ARG A 334 -34.24 -6.68 10.18
N ARG A 335 -33.91 -5.55 9.56
CA ARG A 335 -34.10 -4.21 10.12
C ARG A 335 -35.58 -3.92 10.37
N SER A 336 -35.90 -3.47 11.59
CA SER A 336 -37.28 -3.14 12.00
C SER A 336 -37.81 -1.85 11.38
N ASP A 337 -39.14 -1.72 11.34
CA ASP A 337 -39.87 -0.50 10.97
C ASP A 337 -40.32 0.24 12.25
N PRO A 338 -40.18 1.59 12.37
CA PRO A 338 -39.63 2.53 11.39
C PRO A 338 -38.10 2.64 11.42
N GLY A 339 -37.50 2.72 10.24
CA GLY A 339 -36.04 2.89 10.12
C GLY A 339 -35.56 3.08 8.68
N LYS A 340 -34.34 3.59 8.52
CA LYS A 340 -33.68 3.56 7.20
C LYS A 340 -33.47 2.11 6.78
N GLN A 341 -33.83 1.79 5.53
CA GLN A 341 -33.72 0.45 4.96
C GLN A 341 -34.48 -0.63 5.77
N ALA A 342 -35.60 -0.26 6.42
CA ALA A 342 -36.48 -1.22 7.06
C ALA A 342 -36.90 -2.34 6.09
N GLY A 343 -36.95 -3.57 6.59
CA GLY A 343 -37.26 -4.77 5.80
C GLY A 343 -36.08 -5.40 5.07
N PHE A 344 -34.91 -4.75 5.00
CA PHE A 344 -33.69 -5.36 4.48
C PHE A 344 -33.02 -6.28 5.52
N TRP A 345 -32.32 -7.30 5.04
CA TRP A 345 -31.54 -8.26 5.83
C TRP A 345 -30.05 -7.92 5.79
N GLU A 346 -29.36 -8.17 6.90
CA GLU A 346 -27.92 -7.91 7.06
C GLU A 346 -27.31 -8.86 8.11
N LEU A 347 -25.98 -8.95 8.11
CA LEU A 347 -25.25 -9.43 9.29
C LEU A 347 -25.50 -8.46 10.46
N PRO A 348 -25.81 -8.96 11.67
CA PRO A 348 -25.96 -8.07 12.82
C PRO A 348 -24.62 -7.41 13.18
N GLY A 349 -24.68 -6.15 13.61
CA GLY A 349 -23.51 -5.30 13.77
C GLY A 349 -23.82 -3.85 13.41
N GLY A 350 -22.78 -3.02 13.35
CA GLY A 350 -23.00 -1.59 13.18
C GLY A 350 -21.73 -0.78 13.04
N LYS A 351 -21.85 0.53 13.26
CA LYS A 351 -20.78 1.49 12.97
C LYS A 351 -19.66 1.40 14.01
N VAL A 352 -18.42 1.45 13.54
CA VAL A 352 -17.26 1.58 14.42
C VAL A 352 -17.14 3.02 14.91
N GLN A 353 -16.97 3.19 16.21
CA GLN A 353 -16.82 4.46 16.92
C GLN A 353 -15.40 4.58 17.49
N PRO A 354 -14.49 5.33 16.84
CA PRO A 354 -13.14 5.51 17.34
C PRO A 354 -13.14 6.06 18.78
N PRO A 355 -12.22 5.61 19.66
CA PRO A 355 -11.02 4.82 19.35
C PRO A 355 -11.19 3.29 19.48
N GLU A 356 -12.41 2.75 19.47
CA GLU A 356 -12.62 1.31 19.65
C GLU A 356 -12.01 0.45 18.52
N SER A 357 -11.61 -0.78 18.85
CA SER A 357 -11.23 -1.80 17.87
C SER A 357 -12.45 -2.41 17.18
N LEU A 358 -12.24 -3.09 16.05
CA LEU A 358 -13.33 -3.78 15.33
C LEU A 358 -14.03 -4.82 16.21
N GLN A 359 -13.28 -5.53 17.04
CA GLN A 359 -13.82 -6.53 17.97
C GLN A 359 -14.63 -5.87 19.10
N GLU A 360 -14.19 -4.72 19.62
CA GLU A 360 -14.94 -3.96 20.63
C GLU A 360 -16.23 -3.39 20.05
N ALA A 361 -16.16 -2.80 18.85
CA ALA A 361 -17.31 -2.32 18.10
C ALA A 361 -18.35 -3.44 17.94
N LEU A 362 -17.92 -4.61 17.46
CA LEU A 362 -18.86 -5.70 17.19
C LEU A 362 -19.50 -6.24 18.47
N ARG A 363 -18.74 -6.38 19.57
CA ARG A 363 -19.33 -6.80 20.86
C ARG A 363 -20.36 -5.80 21.36
N ARG A 364 -20.07 -4.50 21.25
CA ARG A 364 -20.99 -3.42 21.63
C ARG A 364 -22.28 -3.48 20.80
N GLU A 365 -22.15 -3.54 19.47
CA GLU A 365 -23.30 -3.60 18.57
C GLU A 365 -24.14 -4.87 18.81
N LEU A 366 -23.54 -6.05 18.95
CA LEU A 366 -24.30 -7.28 19.25
C LEU A 366 -25.04 -7.21 20.61
N GLN A 367 -24.44 -6.57 21.61
CA GLN A 367 -25.09 -6.34 22.90
C GLN A 367 -26.25 -5.35 22.78
N GLU A 368 -26.10 -4.28 22.00
CA GLU A 368 -27.12 -3.24 21.79
C GLU A 368 -28.29 -3.75 20.93
N GLU A 369 -27.99 -4.52 19.88
CA GLU A 369 -28.99 -4.96 18.89
C GLU A 369 -29.71 -6.24 19.28
N LEU A 370 -29.00 -7.18 19.93
CA LEU A 370 -29.48 -8.55 20.20
C LEU A 370 -29.50 -8.92 21.69
N ALA A 371 -29.04 -8.02 22.58
CA ALA A 371 -28.92 -8.25 24.02
C ALA A 371 -28.08 -9.50 24.37
N VAL A 372 -27.03 -9.79 23.60
CA VAL A 372 -26.23 -11.01 23.75
C VAL A 372 -24.75 -10.71 23.98
N GLU A 373 -24.13 -11.49 24.88
CA GLU A 373 -22.68 -11.54 24.99
C GLU A 373 -22.11 -12.47 23.91
N ALA A 374 -21.25 -11.92 23.05
CA ALA A 374 -20.66 -12.64 21.93
C ALA A 374 -19.15 -12.84 22.08
N HIS A 375 -18.68 -14.03 21.69
CA HIS A 375 -17.27 -14.26 21.41
C HIS A 375 -16.97 -13.78 19.99
N VAL A 376 -16.21 -12.68 19.87
CA VAL A 376 -15.77 -12.14 18.59
C VAL A 376 -14.35 -12.59 18.28
N GLY A 377 -14.18 -13.25 17.14
CA GLY A 377 -12.95 -13.84 16.64
C GLY A 377 -12.19 -12.94 15.66
N ALA A 378 -11.52 -13.60 14.69
CA ALA A 378 -10.70 -12.92 13.70
C ALA A 378 -11.53 -12.22 12.62
N LEU A 379 -10.90 -11.27 11.93
CA LEU A 379 -11.42 -10.71 10.68
C LEU A 379 -11.47 -11.82 9.62
N GLU A 380 -12.66 -12.10 9.09
CA GLU A 380 -12.86 -13.08 8.03
C GLU A 380 -12.59 -12.44 6.66
N THR A 381 -13.23 -11.30 6.40
CA THR A 381 -13.10 -10.58 5.13
C THR A 381 -13.50 -9.11 5.30
N VAL A 382 -13.26 -8.33 4.26
CA VAL A 382 -13.70 -6.94 4.15
C VAL A 382 -14.41 -6.79 2.82
N VAL A 383 -15.62 -6.24 2.84
CA VAL A 383 -16.36 -5.86 1.63
C VAL A 383 -16.64 -4.37 1.66
N TRP A 384 -16.81 -3.76 0.50
CA TRP A 384 -17.26 -2.37 0.45
C TRP A 384 -18.36 -2.16 -0.58
N HIS A 385 -19.17 -1.13 -0.33
CA HIS A 385 -20.20 -0.71 -1.24
C HIS A 385 -20.25 0.82 -1.34
N ASP A 386 -20.39 1.30 -2.57
CA ASP A 386 -20.46 2.72 -2.90
C ASP A 386 -21.92 3.13 -3.05
N TYR A 387 -22.43 3.91 -2.10
CA TYR A 387 -23.65 4.70 -2.27
C TYR A 387 -23.31 6.05 -2.93
N PRO A 388 -24.31 6.79 -3.43
CA PRO A 388 -24.08 8.10 -4.04
C PRO A 388 -23.29 9.08 -3.15
N ASP A 389 -23.61 9.14 -1.86
CA ASP A 389 -23.06 10.14 -0.93
C ASP A 389 -22.02 9.57 0.05
N ALA A 390 -21.88 8.24 0.11
CA ALA A 390 -21.03 7.58 1.10
C ALA A 390 -20.55 6.21 0.61
N ARG A 391 -19.46 5.74 1.19
CA ARG A 391 -19.03 4.34 1.09
C ARG A 391 -19.18 3.66 2.43
N VAL A 392 -19.68 2.43 2.41
CA VAL A 392 -19.63 1.53 3.55
C VAL A 392 -18.48 0.55 3.34
N ILE A 393 -17.59 0.46 4.34
CA ILE A 393 -16.55 -0.56 4.44
C ILE A 393 -16.98 -1.49 5.57
N LEU A 394 -17.40 -2.69 5.22
CA LEU A 394 -17.89 -3.70 6.15
C LEU A 394 -16.76 -4.68 6.47
N ALA A 395 -16.22 -4.58 7.68
CA ALA A 395 -15.32 -5.56 8.26
C ALA A 395 -16.13 -6.71 8.84
N VAL A 396 -16.01 -7.90 8.25
CA VAL A 396 -16.75 -9.09 8.66
C VAL A 396 -15.89 -9.87 9.63
N LEU A 397 -16.34 -10.03 10.86
CA LEU A 397 -15.62 -10.80 11.89
C LEU A 397 -16.36 -12.09 12.22
N GLN A 398 -15.62 -13.14 12.48
CA GLN A 398 -16.18 -14.37 13.04
C GLN A 398 -16.82 -14.07 14.41
N ALA A 399 -18.01 -14.60 14.65
CA ALA A 399 -18.69 -14.45 15.94
C ALA A 399 -19.41 -15.73 16.35
N ASP A 400 -19.46 -15.96 17.66
CA ASP A 400 -20.24 -17.04 18.28
C ASP A 400 -21.04 -16.46 19.46
N PHE A 401 -22.34 -16.75 19.49
CA PHE A 401 -23.25 -16.36 20.56
C PHE A 401 -24.49 -17.27 20.60
N PRO A 402 -25.12 -17.44 21.78
CA PRO A 402 -26.29 -18.29 21.94
C PRO A 402 -27.53 -17.72 21.24
N LEU A 403 -28.08 -18.47 20.28
CA LEU A 403 -29.27 -18.06 19.52
C LEU A 403 -30.59 -18.18 20.31
N ASP A 404 -30.61 -18.95 21.40
CA ASP A 404 -31.78 -19.17 22.26
C ASP A 404 -32.03 -18.02 23.27
N LYS A 405 -31.11 -17.07 23.37
CA LYS A 405 -31.15 -15.97 24.36
C LYS A 405 -31.31 -14.58 23.74
N LEU A 406 -31.60 -14.50 22.44
CA LEU A 406 -31.64 -13.23 21.73
C LEU A 406 -32.86 -12.41 22.13
N THR A 407 -32.65 -11.10 22.32
CA THR A 407 -33.74 -10.11 22.40
C THR A 407 -33.49 -9.06 21.33
N LEU A 408 -34.30 -9.05 20.28
CA LEU A 408 -34.13 -8.14 19.15
C LEU A 408 -34.61 -6.73 19.54
N GLN A 409 -33.70 -5.75 19.49
CA GLN A 409 -33.99 -4.35 19.85
C GLN A 409 -34.25 -3.48 18.61
N VAL A 410 -33.43 -3.66 17.58
CA VAL A 410 -33.48 -2.90 16.31
C VAL A 410 -33.83 -3.77 15.10
N HIS A 411 -33.99 -5.07 15.35
CA HIS A 411 -34.36 -6.07 14.36
C HIS A 411 -35.74 -6.62 14.68
N ASP A 412 -36.51 -7.03 13.67
CA ASP A 412 -37.84 -7.62 13.89
C ASP A 412 -37.88 -9.14 13.64
N HIS A 413 -36.91 -9.67 12.88
CA HIS A 413 -36.76 -11.10 12.59
C HIS A 413 -35.29 -11.49 12.53
N CYS A 414 -35.01 -12.77 12.77
CA CYS A 414 -33.71 -13.38 12.50
C CYS A 414 -33.87 -14.76 11.87
N VAL A 415 -32.89 -15.21 11.10
CA VAL A 415 -32.89 -16.50 10.41
C VAL A 415 -31.49 -17.12 10.38
N MET A 416 -31.46 -18.46 10.28
CA MET A 416 -30.28 -19.22 9.88
C MET A 416 -30.50 -19.75 8.48
N VAL A 417 -29.69 -19.31 7.52
CA VAL A 417 -29.87 -19.64 6.09
C VAL A 417 -28.55 -19.97 5.41
N THR A 418 -28.57 -20.83 4.40
CA THR A 418 -27.40 -21.03 3.53
C THR A 418 -27.09 -19.76 2.73
N ALA A 419 -25.87 -19.61 2.20
CA ALA A 419 -25.51 -18.45 1.36
C ALA A 419 -26.46 -18.29 0.16
N VAL A 420 -26.86 -19.39 -0.47
CA VAL A 420 -27.84 -19.37 -1.59
C VAL A 420 -29.19 -18.82 -1.13
N GLN A 421 -29.69 -19.27 0.03
CA GLN A 421 -30.95 -18.78 0.57
C GLN A 421 -30.87 -17.33 1.06
N ALA A 422 -29.70 -16.88 1.55
CA ALA A 422 -29.49 -15.49 1.92
C ALA A 422 -29.67 -14.56 0.71
N LEU A 423 -29.16 -14.96 -0.46
CA LEU A 423 -29.30 -14.20 -1.71
C LEU A 423 -30.76 -14.10 -2.22
N ASP A 424 -31.68 -14.93 -1.72
CA ASP A 424 -33.12 -14.83 -1.99
C ASP A 424 -33.83 -13.80 -1.08
N LEU A 425 -33.15 -13.30 -0.03
CA LEU A 425 -33.65 -12.26 0.86
C LEU A 425 -33.30 -10.86 0.31
N PRO A 426 -34.07 -9.81 0.67
CA PRO A 426 -33.69 -8.43 0.35
C PRO A 426 -32.51 -8.00 1.22
N LEU A 427 -31.30 -8.40 0.84
CA LEU A 427 -30.06 -8.08 1.54
C LEU A 427 -29.63 -6.63 1.31
N LEU A 428 -28.94 -6.05 2.30
CA LEU A 428 -28.20 -4.82 2.06
C LEU A 428 -27.09 -5.03 1.01
N PRO A 429 -26.75 -4.00 0.21
CA PRO A 429 -25.82 -4.14 -0.91
C PRO A 429 -24.43 -4.70 -0.57
N ALA A 430 -23.86 -4.37 0.60
CA ALA A 430 -22.55 -4.90 1.01
C ALA A 430 -22.64 -6.40 1.34
N ASP A 431 -23.72 -6.82 2.01
CA ASP A 431 -24.00 -8.20 2.35
C ASP A 431 -24.24 -9.07 1.10
N ILE A 432 -24.83 -8.52 0.03
CA ILE A 432 -24.96 -9.23 -1.26
C ILE A 432 -23.58 -9.68 -1.75
N VAL A 433 -22.61 -8.75 -1.81
CA VAL A 433 -21.23 -9.06 -2.28
C VAL A 433 -20.59 -10.14 -1.41
N LEU A 434 -20.78 -10.07 -0.10
CA LEU A 434 -20.31 -11.10 0.82
C LEU A 434 -20.94 -12.47 0.50
N PHE A 435 -22.26 -12.57 0.41
CA PHE A 435 -22.95 -13.84 0.21
C PHE A 435 -22.76 -14.43 -1.19
N GLU A 436 -22.51 -13.60 -2.20
CA GLU A 436 -22.05 -14.06 -3.51
C GLU A 436 -20.70 -14.78 -3.40
N SER A 437 -19.76 -14.24 -2.62
CA SER A 437 -18.44 -14.88 -2.40
C SER A 437 -18.51 -16.18 -1.58
N LEU A 438 -19.52 -16.32 -0.72
CA LEU A 438 -19.74 -17.50 0.12
C LEU A 438 -20.53 -18.61 -0.58
N ARG A 439 -21.03 -18.38 -1.80
CA ARG A 439 -21.90 -19.33 -2.52
C ARG A 439 -21.19 -20.64 -2.87
N ASP A 440 -19.89 -20.59 -3.10
CA ASP A 440 -19.07 -21.70 -3.61
C ASP A 440 -18.26 -22.44 -2.51
N VAL A 441 -18.58 -22.18 -1.23
CA VAL A 441 -17.94 -22.75 -0.03
C VAL A 441 -18.88 -23.75 0.64
#